data_AF-A0A024ELU9-F1
#
_entry.id   AF-A0A024ELU9-F1
#
_cell.length_a   1.000
_cell.length_b   1.000
_cell.length_c   1.000
_cell.angle_alpha   90.00
_cell.angle_beta   90.00
_cell.angle_gamma   90.00
#
_symmetry.space_group_name_H-M   'P 1'
#
loop_
_entity.id
_entity.type
_entity.pdbx_description
1 polymer ?
#
loop_
_entity_poly.entity_id
_entity_poly.type
_entity_poly.pdbx_seq_one_letter_code
_entity_poly.pdbx_strand_id
1 'polypeptide(L)'
;MKNDEPLNLLQSTVPDALEREVRYLCDLKITLDRLSKSGASQALQDDWMASARGNTCAYWPSDFMRLVLPFLNWEQDLQQLALRAYVDPRYVVGSNIGGFPEDVSDDEVWKRITKYKSDFCTPDDVLYIWYPALGIFFAHEGKHRVALMRRHEQSSIAAWVSEAKYPAAERMMIVAPSDDRDEWVVVLDQRYLQVLKRPHVSIRFLSAYGVKTCHWNSVPGLPDESIVRRAVNDRRLHREQNTTAEDERTLDLVKFTESIRQQTAAGAEEIERRVDELAPLQLKAKPFFRSVGCAAIAGGLGLLADSPAIAPGAWLLLGSAVGMLASLVVMRFVGPRNMRDETKG
;
A
#
# COMPACT_ATOMS: atom_id res chain seq x y z
N MET A 1 -21.99 15.84 35.56
CA MET A 1 -21.83 14.45 36.05
C MET A 1 -22.29 13.52 34.93
N LYS A 2 -21.37 13.05 34.08
CA LYS A 2 -21.68 12.03 33.07
C LYS A 2 -21.62 10.67 33.77
N ASN A 3 -22.60 9.81 33.52
CA ASN A 3 -22.79 8.50 34.18
C ASN A 3 -21.47 7.75 34.35
N ASP A 4 -21.14 7.43 35.60
CA ASP A 4 -19.98 6.62 35.99
C ASP A 4 -20.30 5.10 35.93
N GLU A 5 -21.40 4.75 35.27
CA GLU A 5 -21.81 3.36 35.06
C GLU A 5 -21.13 2.76 33.83
N PRO A 6 -20.61 1.53 33.92
CA PRO A 6 -20.05 0.84 32.76
C PRO A 6 -21.08 0.65 31.64
N LEU A 7 -20.65 0.88 30.40
CA LEU A 7 -21.45 0.57 29.22
C LEU A 7 -21.73 -0.94 29.14
N ASN A 8 -22.91 -1.31 28.66
CA ASN A 8 -23.26 -2.71 28.40
C ASN A 8 -23.16 -2.99 26.90
N LEU A 9 -22.06 -3.60 26.48
CA LEU A 9 -21.75 -3.97 25.10
C LEU A 9 -21.73 -5.50 24.93
N LEU A 10 -22.62 -6.19 25.65
CA LEU A 10 -22.76 -7.64 25.59
C LEU A 10 -23.55 -8.12 24.37
N GLN A 11 -24.24 -7.21 23.69
CA GLN A 11 -25.05 -7.52 22.51
C GLN A 11 -24.53 -6.73 21.31
N SER A 12 -24.59 -7.37 20.15
CA SER A 12 -24.33 -6.72 18.86
C SER A 12 -25.42 -5.66 18.59
N THR A 13 -25.00 -4.52 18.07
CA THR A 13 -25.90 -3.46 17.58
C THR A 13 -25.97 -3.43 16.05
N VAL A 14 -25.29 -4.36 15.38
CA VAL A 14 -25.21 -4.42 13.91
C VAL A 14 -26.14 -5.49 13.34
N PRO A 15 -26.50 -5.44 12.06
CA PRO A 15 -27.36 -6.45 11.43
C PRO A 15 -26.80 -7.86 11.56
N ASP A 16 -27.67 -8.87 11.70
CA ASP A 16 -27.30 -10.28 11.89
C ASP A 16 -26.30 -10.81 10.86
N ALA A 17 -26.40 -10.33 9.61
CA ALA A 17 -25.47 -10.71 8.55
C ALA A 17 -24.03 -10.28 8.87
N LEU A 18 -23.86 -9.05 9.35
CA LEU A 18 -22.55 -8.53 9.76
C LEU A 18 -22.09 -9.18 11.07
N GLU A 19 -22.99 -9.38 12.04
CA GLU A 19 -22.65 -10.05 13.29
C GLU A 19 -22.06 -11.45 13.07
N ARG A 20 -22.62 -12.24 12.14
CA ARG A 20 -22.06 -13.54 11.76
C ARG A 20 -20.63 -13.44 11.24
N GLU A 21 -20.34 -12.42 10.44
CA GLU A 21 -19.00 -12.18 9.91
C GLU A 21 -18.02 -11.71 10.98
N VAL A 22 -18.46 -10.86 11.92
CA VAL A 22 -17.68 -10.48 13.11
C VAL A 22 -17.27 -11.71 13.91
N ARG A 23 -18.23 -12.58 14.24
CA ARG A 23 -17.96 -13.80 14.99
C ARG A 23 -17.00 -14.71 14.24
N TYR A 24 -17.22 -14.89 12.94
CA TYR A 24 -16.32 -15.65 12.09
C TYR A 24 -14.88 -15.12 12.10
N LEU A 25 -14.66 -13.80 11.96
CA LEU A 25 -13.31 -13.22 12.04
C LEU A 25 -12.66 -13.46 13.41
N CYS A 26 -13.43 -13.25 14.48
CA CYS A 26 -13.00 -13.48 15.84
C CYS A 26 -12.63 -14.95 16.09
N ASP A 27 -13.36 -15.92 15.55
CA ASP A 27 -13.07 -17.35 15.60
C ASP A 27 -11.86 -17.73 14.73
N LEU A 28 -11.76 -17.15 13.52
CA LEU A 28 -10.66 -17.39 12.58
C LEU A 28 -9.32 -17.00 13.21
N LYS A 29 -9.23 -15.82 13.83
CA LYS A 29 -7.98 -15.37 14.47
C LYS A 29 -7.54 -16.31 15.60
N ILE A 30 -8.45 -16.74 16.47
CA ILE A 30 -8.12 -17.69 17.54
C ILE A 30 -7.68 -19.03 16.98
N THR A 31 -8.31 -19.49 15.91
CA THR A 31 -7.94 -20.74 15.23
C THR A 31 -6.54 -20.66 14.66
N LEU A 32 -6.19 -19.56 13.98
CA LEU A 32 -4.84 -19.33 13.43
C LEU A 32 -3.77 -19.31 14.54
N ASP A 33 -4.03 -18.61 15.65
CA ASP A 33 -3.11 -18.57 16.80
C ASP A 33 -2.94 -19.91 17.50
N ARG A 34 -3.96 -20.79 17.46
CA ARG A 34 -3.84 -22.15 17.99
C ARG A 34 -3.01 -23.03 17.07
N LEU A 35 -3.24 -22.93 15.77
CA LEU A 35 -2.54 -23.73 14.77
C LEU A 35 -1.03 -23.45 14.78
N SER A 36 -0.63 -22.18 14.88
CA SER A 36 0.78 -21.78 14.79
C SER A 36 1.69 -22.32 15.89
N LYS A 37 1.13 -22.73 17.01
CA LYS A 37 1.89 -23.40 18.08
C LYS A 37 2.31 -24.83 17.73
N SER A 38 1.89 -25.36 16.59
CA SER A 38 2.44 -26.59 15.99
C SER A 38 3.40 -26.24 14.85
N GLY A 39 4.60 -26.82 14.85
CA GLY A 39 5.69 -26.40 13.96
C GLY A 39 5.33 -26.36 12.46
N ALA A 40 4.56 -27.31 11.96
CA ALA A 40 4.13 -27.34 10.56
C ALA A 40 3.07 -26.28 10.21
N SER A 41 2.26 -25.85 11.17
CA SER A 41 1.20 -24.86 10.94
C SER A 41 1.61 -23.43 11.28
N GLN A 42 2.79 -23.20 11.86
CA GLN A 42 3.39 -21.86 11.98
C GLN A 42 3.61 -21.24 10.59
N ALA A 43 4.16 -22.01 9.64
CA ALA A 43 4.37 -21.56 8.27
C ALA A 43 3.06 -21.12 7.60
N LEU A 44 1.97 -21.87 7.83
CA LEU A 44 0.63 -21.50 7.35
C LEU A 44 0.16 -20.17 7.94
N GLN A 45 0.38 -19.93 9.25
CA GLN A 45 0.02 -18.65 9.85
C GLN A 45 0.87 -17.51 9.29
N ASP A 46 2.17 -17.73 9.11
CA ASP A 46 3.10 -16.72 8.57
C ASP A 46 2.72 -16.34 7.13
N ASP A 47 2.40 -17.32 6.29
CA ASP A 47 1.88 -17.11 4.94
C ASP A 47 0.53 -16.36 4.97
N TRP A 48 -0.37 -16.76 5.88
CA TRP A 48 -1.67 -16.09 6.05
C TRP A 48 -1.53 -14.68 6.65
N MET A 49 -0.47 -14.36 7.37
CA MET A 49 -0.19 -13.00 7.83
C MET A 49 0.65 -12.21 6.83
N ALA A 50 1.11 -12.86 5.75
CA ALA A 50 2.06 -12.33 4.79
C ALA A 50 3.32 -11.78 5.47
N SER A 51 3.78 -12.42 6.56
CA SER A 51 4.93 -11.90 7.31
C SER A 51 6.25 -12.45 6.80
N ALA A 52 7.10 -11.56 6.29
CA ALA A 52 8.46 -11.89 5.86
C ALA A 52 9.42 -12.12 7.03
N ARG A 53 9.10 -11.59 8.21
CA ARG A 53 9.90 -11.79 9.43
C ARG A 53 9.65 -13.16 10.07
N GLY A 54 8.43 -13.67 9.95
CA GLY A 54 8.00 -15.00 10.41
C GLY A 54 8.19 -15.26 11.91
N ASN A 55 7.83 -16.47 12.32
CA ASN A 55 8.18 -17.07 13.62
C ASN A 55 7.63 -16.37 14.87
N THR A 56 6.38 -15.92 14.83
CA THR A 56 5.64 -15.53 16.05
C THR A 56 4.42 -16.43 16.26
N CYS A 57 4.26 -16.96 17.48
CA CYS A 57 3.15 -17.85 17.83
C CYS A 57 1.81 -17.11 18.04
N ALA A 58 1.81 -15.78 17.95
CA ALA A 58 0.59 -14.97 18.03
C ALA A 58 0.82 -13.59 17.42
N TYR A 59 0.20 -13.34 16.27
CA TYR A 59 0.17 -12.00 15.68
C TYR A 59 -0.77 -11.07 16.46
N TRP A 60 -0.46 -9.77 16.43
CA TRP A 60 -1.28 -8.78 17.12
C TRP A 60 -2.66 -8.66 16.48
N PRO A 61 -3.73 -8.45 17.27
CA PRO A 61 -5.08 -8.27 16.72
C PRO A 61 -5.16 -7.12 15.71
N SER A 62 -4.44 -6.01 15.96
CA SER A 62 -4.36 -4.87 15.05
C SER A 62 -3.77 -5.22 13.69
N ASP A 63 -2.77 -6.11 13.64
CA ASP A 63 -2.14 -6.53 12.38
C ASP A 63 -3.09 -7.41 11.57
N PHE A 64 -3.74 -8.37 12.25
CA PHE A 64 -4.77 -9.20 11.65
C PHE A 64 -5.91 -8.37 11.08
N MET A 65 -6.41 -7.39 11.85
CA MET A 65 -7.51 -6.55 11.41
C MET A 65 -7.13 -5.69 10.20
N ARG A 66 -5.91 -5.14 10.15
CA ARG A 66 -5.42 -4.36 9.01
C ARG A 66 -5.21 -5.18 7.73
N LEU A 67 -5.04 -6.50 7.84
CA LEU A 67 -4.99 -7.41 6.69
C LEU A 67 -6.37 -7.67 6.08
N VAL A 68 -7.40 -7.68 6.92
CA VAL A 68 -8.78 -8.00 6.53
C VAL A 68 -9.57 -6.74 6.17
N LEU A 69 -9.44 -5.68 6.96
CA LEU A 69 -10.20 -4.45 6.82
C LEU A 69 -9.33 -3.34 6.22
N PRO A 70 -9.63 -2.90 4.99
CA PRO A 70 -8.95 -1.75 4.40
C PRO A 70 -9.34 -0.47 5.15
N PHE A 71 -8.49 0.56 5.13
CA PHE A 71 -8.77 1.88 5.70
C PHE A 71 -9.11 1.88 7.21
N LEU A 72 -8.65 0.87 7.97
CA LEU A 72 -8.98 0.69 9.39
C LEU A 72 -8.64 1.91 10.25
N ASN A 73 -7.52 2.58 9.94
CA ASN A 73 -7.05 3.76 10.65
C ASN A 73 -7.37 5.08 9.92
N TRP A 74 -8.28 5.07 8.94
CA TRP A 74 -8.53 6.23 8.09
C TRP A 74 -9.24 7.38 8.81
N GLU A 75 -10.23 7.04 9.64
CA GLU A 75 -11.06 7.99 10.38
C GLU A 75 -10.55 8.16 11.83
N GLN A 76 -9.24 8.01 12.05
CA GLN A 76 -8.66 8.07 13.39
C GLN A 76 -8.95 9.40 14.08
N ASP A 77 -9.49 9.30 15.29
CA ASP A 77 -9.74 10.43 16.17
C ASP A 77 -8.85 10.24 17.40
N LEU A 78 -7.75 10.99 17.48
CA LEU A 78 -6.65 10.77 18.44
C LEU A 78 -7.01 11.10 19.89
N GLN A 79 -8.27 11.45 20.20
CA GLN A 79 -8.67 12.01 21.49
C GLN A 79 -9.87 11.33 22.16
N GLN A 80 -10.24 10.12 21.77
CA GLN A 80 -11.36 9.44 22.44
C GLN A 80 -10.94 8.87 23.80
N LEU A 81 -11.53 9.42 24.87
CA LEU A 81 -11.36 8.94 26.23
C LEU A 81 -11.90 7.50 26.33
N ALA A 82 -11.09 6.58 26.88
CA ALA A 82 -11.54 5.22 27.12
C ALA A 82 -12.63 5.18 28.20
N LEU A 83 -13.66 4.37 27.98
CA LEU A 83 -14.80 4.21 28.88
C LEU A 83 -14.86 2.78 29.42
N ARG A 84 -15.36 2.62 30.64
CA ARG A 84 -15.60 1.29 31.21
C ARG A 84 -16.77 0.62 30.49
N ALA A 85 -16.60 -0.62 30.07
CA ALA A 85 -17.65 -1.42 29.44
C ALA A 85 -17.57 -2.92 29.78
N TYR A 86 -18.72 -3.57 29.82
CA TYR A 86 -18.83 -5.01 29.75
C TYR A 86 -18.93 -5.44 28.29
N VAL A 87 -18.01 -6.29 27.85
CA VAL A 87 -17.88 -6.69 26.44
C VAL A 87 -18.02 -8.20 26.32
N ASP A 88 -18.84 -8.65 25.37
CA ASP A 88 -18.94 -10.07 25.07
C ASP A 88 -17.68 -10.51 24.28
N PRO A 89 -16.90 -11.47 24.80
CA PRO A 89 -15.63 -11.84 24.19
C PRO A 89 -15.78 -12.47 22.80
N ARG A 90 -16.98 -12.90 22.39
CA ARG A 90 -17.26 -13.42 21.04
C ARG A 90 -17.13 -12.35 19.95
N TYR A 91 -17.23 -11.07 20.29
CA TYR A 91 -17.05 -9.95 19.37
C TYR A 91 -15.64 -9.33 19.44
N VAL A 92 -14.74 -9.91 20.24
CA VAL A 92 -13.39 -9.39 20.44
C VAL A 92 -12.35 -10.25 19.72
N VAL A 93 -11.58 -9.61 18.85
CA VAL A 93 -10.36 -10.18 18.27
C VAL A 93 -9.26 -10.12 19.32
N GLY A 94 -8.98 -11.26 19.93
CA GLY A 94 -7.89 -11.45 20.88
C GLY A 94 -6.65 -12.10 20.26
N SER A 95 -5.70 -12.45 21.13
CA SER A 95 -4.56 -13.29 20.75
C SER A 95 -4.23 -14.30 21.82
N ASN A 96 -3.75 -15.47 21.41
CA ASN A 96 -3.33 -16.54 22.32
C ASN A 96 -1.87 -16.38 22.80
N ILE A 97 -1.56 -15.21 23.36
CA ILE A 97 -0.22 -14.88 23.89
C ILE A 97 0.00 -15.53 25.26
N GLY A 98 1.15 -16.18 25.47
CA GLY A 98 1.58 -16.63 26.81
C GLY A 98 1.10 -18.03 27.27
N GLY A 99 0.79 -18.94 26.34
CA GLY A 99 0.35 -20.32 26.66
C GLY A 99 -1.04 -20.63 26.09
N PHE A 100 -1.53 -21.85 26.22
CA PHE A 100 -2.91 -22.18 25.89
C PHE A 100 -3.83 -21.92 27.10
N PRO A 101 -5.08 -21.46 26.90
CA PRO A 101 -6.06 -21.42 27.99
C PRO A 101 -6.21 -22.76 28.71
N GLU A 102 -6.00 -23.86 27.98
CA GLU A 102 -6.01 -25.23 28.45
C GLU A 102 -4.87 -25.57 29.43
N ASP A 103 -3.78 -24.79 29.44
CA ASP A 103 -2.64 -25.01 30.34
C ASP A 103 -2.86 -24.39 31.74
N VAL A 104 -3.96 -23.66 31.94
CA VAL A 104 -4.32 -23.03 33.21
C VAL A 104 -5.05 -24.05 34.09
N SER A 105 -4.61 -24.23 35.34
CA SER A 105 -5.27 -25.15 36.28
C SER A 105 -6.69 -24.70 36.61
N ASP A 106 -7.59 -25.65 36.89
CA ASP A 106 -9.02 -25.37 37.15
C ASP A 106 -9.24 -24.33 38.26
N ASP A 107 -8.49 -24.42 39.36
CA ASP A 107 -8.56 -23.46 40.47
C ASP A 107 -8.18 -22.04 40.05
N GLU A 108 -7.22 -21.92 39.13
CA GLU A 108 -6.74 -20.65 38.62
C GLU A 108 -7.68 -20.09 37.54
N VAL A 109 -8.32 -20.96 36.75
CA VAL A 109 -9.35 -20.58 35.78
C VAL A 109 -10.49 -19.84 36.47
N TRP A 110 -11.05 -20.39 37.56
CA TRP A 110 -12.16 -19.75 38.26
C TRP A 110 -11.79 -18.40 38.87
N LYS A 111 -10.58 -18.27 39.43
CA LYS A 111 -10.06 -17.00 39.96
C LYS A 111 -9.94 -15.95 38.85
N ARG A 112 -9.39 -16.34 37.70
CA ARG A 112 -9.24 -15.45 36.54
C ARG A 112 -10.58 -15.05 35.95
N ILE A 113 -11.51 -15.97 35.76
CA ILE A 113 -12.87 -15.66 35.27
C ILE A 113 -13.57 -14.67 36.20
N THR A 114 -13.54 -14.93 37.50
CA THR A 114 -14.16 -14.03 38.50
C THR A 114 -13.55 -12.65 38.42
N LYS A 115 -12.21 -12.55 38.37
CA LYS A 115 -11.51 -11.28 38.21
C LYS A 115 -11.90 -10.58 36.91
N TYR A 116 -11.81 -11.25 35.76
CA TYR A 116 -12.03 -10.63 34.46
C TYR A 116 -13.47 -10.19 34.21
N LYS A 117 -14.45 -10.76 34.93
CA LYS A 117 -15.85 -10.34 34.86
C LYS A 117 -16.14 -9.03 35.58
N SER A 118 -15.37 -8.67 36.61
CA SER A 118 -15.72 -7.54 37.51
C SER A 118 -14.65 -6.47 37.61
N ASP A 119 -13.39 -6.81 37.32
CA ASP A 119 -12.24 -5.91 37.51
C ASP A 119 -11.84 -5.26 36.18
N PHE A 120 -12.15 -3.97 36.06
CA PHE A 120 -11.77 -3.13 34.93
C PHE A 120 -10.26 -2.85 34.87
N CYS A 121 -9.52 -3.08 35.95
CA CYS A 121 -8.10 -2.74 36.08
C CYS A 121 -7.79 -1.32 35.55
N THR A 122 -6.59 -1.11 35.01
CA THR A 122 -6.22 0.11 34.29
C THR A 122 -6.35 -0.08 32.77
N PRO A 123 -6.45 1.01 31.98
CA PRO A 123 -6.39 0.93 30.52
C PRO A 123 -5.13 0.24 29.99
N ASP A 124 -4.00 0.33 30.70
CA ASP A 124 -2.74 -0.34 30.31
C ASP A 124 -2.81 -1.87 30.48
N ASP A 125 -3.75 -2.38 31.28
CA ASP A 125 -3.96 -3.81 31.47
C ASP A 125 -5.01 -4.41 30.52
N VAL A 126 -6.05 -3.64 30.21
CA VAL A 126 -7.23 -4.10 29.45
C VAL A 126 -7.93 -2.96 28.72
N LEU A 127 -7.48 -2.71 27.50
CA LEU A 127 -8.05 -1.73 26.58
C LEU A 127 -8.44 -2.39 25.26
N TYR A 128 -9.70 -2.23 24.86
CA TYR A 128 -10.21 -2.69 23.58
C TYR A 128 -10.52 -1.49 22.68
N ILE A 129 -10.22 -1.61 21.39
CA ILE A 129 -10.64 -0.64 20.38
C ILE A 129 -11.93 -1.16 19.77
N TRP A 130 -13.00 -0.37 19.85
CA TRP A 130 -14.32 -0.72 19.34
C TRP A 130 -14.61 0.04 18.06
N TYR A 131 -15.08 -0.64 17.03
CA TYR A 131 -15.63 -0.03 15.82
C TYR A 131 -17.15 -0.25 15.81
N PRO A 132 -17.96 0.69 16.34
CA PRO A 132 -19.40 0.51 16.47
C PRO A 132 -20.08 0.18 15.14
N ALA A 133 -19.70 0.87 14.07
CA ALA A 133 -20.25 0.64 12.73
C ALA A 133 -20.01 -0.80 12.21
N LEU A 134 -18.95 -1.45 12.68
CA LEU A 134 -18.59 -2.81 12.31
C LEU A 134 -19.04 -3.86 13.32
N GLY A 135 -19.44 -3.45 14.53
CA GLY A 135 -19.81 -4.35 15.62
C GLY A 135 -18.64 -5.20 16.16
N ILE A 136 -17.39 -4.81 15.90
CA ILE A 136 -16.20 -5.58 16.24
C ILE A 136 -15.28 -4.81 17.18
N PHE A 137 -14.62 -5.57 18.04
CA PHE A 137 -13.59 -5.09 18.95
C PHE A 137 -12.27 -5.77 18.60
N PHE A 138 -11.14 -5.10 18.82
CA PHE A 138 -9.88 -5.81 18.94
C PHE A 138 -9.17 -5.42 20.25
N ALA A 139 -8.54 -6.42 20.86
CA ALA A 139 -7.85 -6.23 22.13
C ALA A 139 -6.51 -5.53 21.90
N HIS A 140 -6.44 -4.24 22.23
CA HIS A 140 -5.15 -3.54 22.30
C HIS A 140 -4.35 -4.06 23.49
N GLU A 141 -4.99 -4.13 24.67
CA GLU A 141 -4.47 -4.82 25.86
C GLU A 141 -5.44 -5.89 26.39
N GLY A 142 -4.98 -6.74 27.30
CA GLY A 142 -5.80 -7.84 27.84
C GLY A 142 -6.11 -8.96 26.84
N LYS A 143 -5.27 -9.15 25.82
CA LYS A 143 -5.42 -10.14 24.73
C LYS A 143 -5.66 -11.57 25.22
N HIS A 144 -4.94 -12.00 26.27
CA HIS A 144 -5.08 -13.33 26.88
C HIS A 144 -6.42 -13.51 27.61
N ARG A 145 -7.03 -12.43 28.13
CA ARG A 145 -8.35 -12.49 28.80
C ARG A 145 -9.40 -12.98 27.82
N VAL A 146 -9.37 -12.47 26.58
CA VAL A 146 -10.31 -12.87 25.52
C VAL A 146 -10.21 -14.37 25.25
N ALA A 147 -8.99 -14.90 25.07
CA ALA A 147 -8.79 -16.32 24.79
C ALA A 147 -9.31 -17.23 25.92
N LEU A 148 -8.98 -16.89 27.18
CA LEU A 148 -9.43 -17.64 28.36
C LEU A 148 -10.95 -17.58 28.50
N MET A 149 -11.54 -16.40 28.40
CA MET A 149 -12.97 -16.21 28.61
C MET A 149 -13.81 -16.91 27.52
N ARG A 150 -13.35 -16.91 26.26
CA ARG A 150 -14.01 -17.67 25.18
C ARG A 150 -13.88 -19.18 25.37
N ARG A 151 -12.70 -19.66 25.80
CA ARG A 151 -12.49 -21.10 26.03
C ARG A 151 -13.48 -21.68 27.03
N HIS A 152 -13.81 -20.91 28.06
CA HIS A 152 -14.72 -21.28 29.12
C HIS A 152 -16.13 -20.70 28.94
N GLU A 153 -16.49 -20.27 27.72
CA GLU A 153 -17.85 -19.83 27.36
C GLU A 153 -18.42 -18.72 28.26
N GLN A 154 -17.55 -17.82 28.71
CA GLN A 154 -17.95 -16.70 29.54
C GLN A 154 -18.54 -15.57 28.67
N SER A 155 -19.61 -14.96 29.16
CA SER A 155 -20.40 -14.00 28.39
C SER A 155 -19.95 -12.54 28.49
N SER A 156 -19.03 -12.22 29.40
CA SER A 156 -18.68 -10.83 29.71
C SER A 156 -17.24 -10.68 30.19
N ILE A 157 -16.56 -9.65 29.69
CA ILE A 157 -15.30 -9.14 30.21
C ILE A 157 -15.49 -7.68 30.63
N ALA A 158 -15.01 -7.31 31.82
CA ALA A 158 -14.84 -5.93 32.23
C ALA A 158 -13.57 -5.36 31.57
N ALA A 159 -13.75 -4.33 30.74
CA ALA A 159 -12.66 -3.72 29.96
C ALA A 159 -12.83 -2.20 29.85
N TRP A 160 -11.72 -1.52 29.55
CA TRP A 160 -11.76 -0.17 28.99
C TRP A 160 -11.96 -0.27 27.48
N VAL A 161 -12.80 0.59 26.92
CA VAL A 161 -13.11 0.64 25.50
C VAL A 161 -12.87 2.04 24.98
N SER A 162 -12.04 2.15 23.94
CA SER A 162 -11.91 3.36 23.13
C SER A 162 -12.64 3.14 21.81
N GLU A 163 -13.55 4.04 21.46
CA GLU A 163 -14.29 3.97 20.21
C GLU A 163 -13.44 4.52 19.05
N ALA A 164 -13.54 3.85 17.91
CA ALA A 164 -12.89 4.20 16.67
C ALA A 164 -13.92 4.26 15.55
N LYS A 165 -13.73 5.23 14.65
CA LYS A 165 -14.56 5.39 13.46
C LYS A 165 -14.04 4.53 12.32
N TYR A 166 -14.95 4.14 11.43
CA TYR A 166 -14.63 3.45 10.20
C TYR A 166 -15.36 4.15 9.03
N PRO A 167 -14.78 4.19 7.82
CA PRO A 167 -15.49 4.75 6.68
C PRO A 167 -16.82 4.05 6.44
N ALA A 168 -17.86 4.86 6.14
CA ALA A 168 -19.18 4.34 5.83
C ALA A 168 -19.15 3.46 4.56
N ALA A 169 -19.99 2.43 4.52
CA ALA A 169 -19.96 1.41 3.47
C ALA A 169 -20.18 2.01 2.06
N GLU A 170 -21.06 3.00 1.92
CA GLU A 170 -21.38 3.68 0.67
C GLU A 170 -20.24 4.51 0.08
N ARG A 171 -19.23 4.85 0.89
CA ARG A 171 -18.01 5.53 0.44
C ARG A 171 -16.99 4.57 -0.16
N MET A 172 -17.18 3.26 0.05
CA MET A 172 -16.27 2.23 -0.42
C MET A 172 -16.87 1.43 -1.58
N MET A 173 -16.00 0.95 -2.45
CA MET A 173 -16.34 -0.01 -3.50
C MET A 173 -15.25 -1.08 -3.58
N ILE A 174 -15.67 -2.33 -3.56
CA ILE A 174 -14.81 -3.47 -3.88
C ILE A 174 -14.72 -3.54 -5.40
N VAL A 175 -13.52 -3.46 -5.95
CA VAL A 175 -13.30 -3.58 -7.39
C VAL A 175 -12.72 -4.96 -7.69
N ALA A 176 -13.48 -5.74 -8.45
CA ALA A 176 -13.07 -7.06 -8.90
C ALA A 176 -11.93 -6.93 -9.93
N PRO A 177 -10.98 -7.89 -9.92
CA PRO A 177 -9.91 -7.92 -10.92
C PRO A 177 -10.49 -8.18 -12.32
N SER A 178 -9.89 -7.57 -13.34
CA SER A 178 -10.26 -7.77 -14.75
C SER A 178 -9.58 -9.01 -15.35
N ASP A 179 -8.45 -9.43 -14.79
CA ASP A 179 -7.64 -10.60 -15.16
C ASP A 179 -7.36 -11.48 -13.93
N ASP A 180 -7.10 -12.78 -14.11
CA ASP A 180 -6.85 -13.71 -12.99
C ASP A 180 -5.55 -13.40 -12.21
N ARG A 181 -4.64 -12.64 -12.80
CA ARG A 181 -3.38 -12.20 -12.19
C ARG A 181 -3.51 -10.91 -11.40
N ASP A 182 -4.60 -10.17 -11.57
CA ASP A 182 -4.80 -8.88 -10.92
C ASP A 182 -5.30 -9.04 -9.47
N GLU A 183 -4.93 -8.10 -8.60
CA GLU A 183 -5.38 -8.12 -7.23
C GLU A 183 -6.81 -7.57 -7.06
N TRP A 184 -7.54 -8.08 -6.07
CA TRP A 184 -8.73 -7.39 -5.58
C TRP A 184 -8.33 -6.09 -4.87
N VAL A 185 -9.07 -5.01 -5.11
CA VAL A 185 -8.83 -3.72 -4.47
C VAL A 185 -10.11 -3.14 -3.89
N VAL A 186 -9.97 -2.24 -2.93
CA VAL A 186 -11.06 -1.40 -2.45
C VAL A 186 -10.72 0.05 -2.71
N VAL A 187 -11.68 0.79 -3.25
CA VAL A 187 -11.58 2.21 -3.50
C VAL A 187 -12.47 2.96 -2.52
N LEU A 188 -11.90 3.91 -1.79
CA LEU A 188 -12.59 4.83 -0.89
C LEU A 188 -12.71 6.21 -1.55
N ASP A 189 -13.91 6.78 -1.53
CA ASP A 189 -14.25 8.11 -2.06
C ASP A 189 -13.80 8.34 -3.51
N GLN A 190 -13.78 7.28 -4.33
CA GLN A 190 -13.29 7.32 -5.72
C GLN A 190 -11.85 7.86 -5.86
N ARG A 191 -11.07 7.86 -4.78
CA ARG A 191 -9.76 8.50 -4.72
C ARG A 191 -8.68 7.62 -4.13
N TYR A 192 -9.00 6.88 -3.08
CA TYR A 192 -8.00 6.16 -2.30
C TYR A 192 -8.13 4.68 -2.57
N LEU A 193 -7.07 4.05 -3.09
CA LEU A 193 -7.05 2.63 -3.42
C LEU A 193 -6.19 1.85 -2.43
N GLN A 194 -6.73 0.75 -1.91
CA GLN A 194 -5.98 -0.26 -1.15
C GLN A 194 -6.15 -1.66 -1.75
N VAL A 195 -5.07 -2.44 -1.73
CA VAL A 195 -5.08 -3.85 -2.16
C VAL A 195 -5.62 -4.74 -1.04
N LEU A 196 -6.58 -5.61 -1.35
CA LEU A 196 -7.09 -6.61 -0.42
C LEU A 196 -6.11 -7.78 -0.33
N LYS A 197 -5.48 -7.94 0.85
CA LYS A 197 -4.52 -9.03 1.08
C LYS A 197 -5.19 -10.38 1.26
N ARG A 198 -6.39 -10.40 1.83
CA ARG A 198 -7.19 -11.61 2.09
C ARG A 198 -8.55 -11.48 1.42
N PRO A 199 -8.61 -11.40 0.07
CA PRO A 199 -9.83 -11.02 -0.64
C PRO A 199 -11.04 -11.86 -0.25
N HIS A 200 -10.91 -13.19 -0.16
CA HIS A 200 -12.02 -14.04 0.23
C HIS A 200 -12.62 -13.71 1.62
N VAL A 201 -11.78 -13.34 2.58
CA VAL A 201 -12.21 -13.00 3.94
C VAL A 201 -12.71 -11.56 4.00
N SER A 202 -11.93 -10.64 3.43
CA SER A 202 -12.27 -9.21 3.34
C SER A 202 -13.59 -8.97 2.62
N ILE A 203 -13.80 -9.58 1.45
CA ILE A 203 -15.01 -9.39 0.64
C ILE A 203 -16.24 -9.90 1.37
N ARG A 204 -16.14 -11.07 2.04
CA ARG A 204 -17.26 -11.63 2.81
C ARG A 204 -17.71 -10.67 3.91
N PHE A 205 -16.75 -10.13 4.66
CA PHE A 205 -17.01 -9.16 5.72
C PHE A 205 -17.54 -7.82 5.18
N LEU A 206 -16.85 -7.23 4.20
CA LEU A 206 -17.19 -5.93 3.62
C LEU A 206 -18.55 -5.96 2.90
N SER A 207 -18.90 -7.07 2.26
CA SER A 207 -20.21 -7.25 1.63
C SER A 207 -21.32 -7.31 2.69
N ALA A 208 -21.10 -7.98 3.82
CA ALA A 208 -22.03 -7.98 4.94
C ALA A 208 -22.15 -6.61 5.63
N TYR A 209 -21.07 -5.82 5.61
CA TYR A 209 -21.07 -4.42 6.05
C TYR A 209 -21.84 -3.49 5.08
N GLY A 210 -22.08 -3.93 3.84
CA GLY A 210 -22.85 -3.20 2.84
C GLY A 210 -22.02 -2.60 1.69
N VAL A 211 -20.72 -2.89 1.63
CA VAL A 211 -19.85 -2.43 0.54
C VAL A 211 -20.19 -3.18 -0.74
N LYS A 212 -20.40 -2.42 -1.82
CA LYS A 212 -20.76 -3.00 -3.12
C LYS A 212 -19.53 -3.48 -3.88
N THR A 213 -19.70 -4.57 -4.63
CA THR A 213 -18.70 -5.05 -5.59
C THR A 213 -19.03 -4.55 -6.99
N CYS A 214 -18.01 -4.11 -7.73
CA CYS A 214 -18.13 -3.59 -9.07
C CYS A 214 -16.89 -3.94 -9.92
N HIS A 215 -16.95 -3.62 -11.22
CA HIS A 215 -15.79 -3.72 -12.12
C HIS A 215 -15.14 -2.35 -12.31
N TRP A 216 -13.85 -2.31 -12.64
CA TRP A 216 -13.09 -1.06 -12.77
C TRP A 216 -13.81 -0.02 -13.66
N ASN A 217 -14.23 -0.46 -14.85
CA ASN A 217 -14.88 0.38 -15.86
C ASN A 217 -16.28 0.89 -15.46
N SER A 218 -16.84 0.38 -14.36
CA SER A 218 -18.14 0.82 -13.85
C SER A 218 -18.02 1.94 -12.80
N VAL A 219 -16.81 2.28 -12.37
CA VAL A 219 -16.57 3.36 -11.41
C VAL A 219 -16.23 4.66 -12.16
N PRO A 220 -17.08 5.68 -12.10
CA PRO A 220 -16.82 6.95 -12.78
C PRO A 220 -15.57 7.65 -12.25
N GLY A 221 -14.81 8.27 -13.15
CA GLY A 221 -13.70 9.16 -12.77
C GLY A 221 -12.40 8.46 -12.35
N LEU A 222 -12.34 7.12 -12.34
CA LEU A 222 -11.09 6.42 -12.10
C LEU A 222 -10.11 6.59 -13.27
N PRO A 223 -8.79 6.55 -13.01
CA PRO A 223 -7.78 6.51 -14.06
C PRO A 223 -7.84 5.18 -14.83
N ASP A 224 -7.08 5.10 -15.92
CA ASP A 224 -6.90 3.86 -16.67
C ASP A 224 -6.41 2.72 -15.76
N GLU A 225 -7.08 1.56 -15.79
CA GLU A 225 -6.79 0.42 -14.91
C GLU A 225 -5.34 -0.04 -15.05
N SER A 226 -4.86 -0.18 -16.28
CA SER A 226 -3.53 -0.75 -16.54
C SER A 226 -2.41 0.12 -15.94
N ILE A 227 -2.59 1.44 -15.97
CA ILE A 227 -1.66 2.40 -15.38
C ILE A 227 -1.69 2.30 -13.86
N VAL A 228 -2.88 2.17 -13.26
CA VAL A 228 -3.02 2.04 -11.80
C VAL A 228 -2.46 0.71 -11.30
N ARG A 229 -2.73 -0.40 -11.98
CA ARG A 229 -2.17 -1.73 -11.66
C ARG A 229 -0.65 -1.73 -11.71
N ARG A 230 -0.07 -1.06 -12.71
CA ARG A 230 1.39 -0.86 -12.78
C ARG A 230 1.89 -0.10 -11.56
N ALA A 231 1.24 0.99 -11.18
CA ALA A 231 1.64 1.77 -10.00
C ALA A 231 1.50 0.99 -8.67
N VAL A 232 0.47 0.17 -8.54
CA VAL A 232 0.30 -0.77 -7.40
C VAL A 232 1.49 -1.71 -7.31
N ASN A 233 1.92 -2.27 -8.45
CA ASN A 233 3.07 -3.15 -8.53
C ASN A 233 4.41 -2.45 -8.27
N ASP A 234 4.63 -1.27 -8.86
CA ASP A 234 5.84 -0.47 -8.69
C ASP A 234 6.02 -0.02 -7.23
N ARG A 235 4.92 0.40 -6.58
CA ARG A 235 4.91 0.72 -5.14
C ARG A 235 4.89 -0.52 -4.24
N ARG A 236 4.80 -1.72 -4.81
CA ARG A 236 4.72 -3.01 -4.09
C ARG A 236 3.60 -3.04 -3.06
N LEU A 237 2.47 -2.40 -3.36
CA LEU A 237 1.31 -2.36 -2.48
C LEU A 237 0.66 -3.73 -2.28
N HIS A 238 1.04 -4.75 -3.06
CA HIS A 238 0.67 -6.15 -2.86
C HIS A 238 1.51 -6.88 -1.79
N ARG A 239 2.66 -6.35 -1.36
CA ARG A 239 3.53 -6.96 -0.32
C ARG A 239 3.14 -6.59 1.10
N GLU A 240 3.78 -7.24 2.08
CA GLU A 240 3.72 -6.85 3.50
C GLU A 240 4.08 -5.37 3.67
N GLN A 241 3.30 -4.68 4.49
CA GLN A 241 3.52 -3.27 4.81
C GLN A 241 3.96 -3.17 6.28
N ASN A 242 5.17 -2.69 6.51
CA ASN A 242 5.76 -2.54 7.85
C ASN A 242 5.30 -1.26 8.58
N THR A 243 4.16 -0.70 8.18
CA THR A 243 3.67 0.61 8.62
C THR A 243 2.21 0.50 9.04
N THR A 244 1.82 1.32 10.03
CA THR A 244 0.45 1.49 10.48
C THR A 244 -0.25 2.67 9.83
N ALA A 245 0.51 3.54 9.13
CA ALA A 245 0.01 4.74 8.50
C ALA A 245 -0.76 4.41 7.21
N GLU A 246 -2.00 4.86 7.08
CA GLU A 246 -2.85 4.49 5.95
C GLU A 246 -2.41 5.13 4.63
N ASP A 247 -1.80 6.30 4.65
CA ASP A 247 -1.30 7.02 3.47
C ASP A 247 -0.17 6.27 2.74
N GLU A 248 0.72 5.61 3.49
CA GLU A 248 1.76 4.75 2.93
C GLU A 248 1.19 3.46 2.33
N ARG A 249 0.06 3.00 2.87
CA ARG A 249 -0.61 1.76 2.46
C ARG A 249 -1.56 1.92 1.29
N THR A 250 -1.84 3.17 0.92
CA THR A 250 -2.86 3.58 -0.03
C THR A 250 -2.24 4.23 -1.26
N LEU A 251 -2.88 4.07 -2.41
CA LEU A 251 -2.62 4.88 -3.59
C LEU A 251 -3.68 5.98 -3.70
N ASP A 252 -3.26 7.25 -3.57
CA ASP A 252 -4.09 8.41 -3.88
C ASP A 252 -4.13 8.60 -5.41
N LEU A 253 -5.24 8.18 -6.02
CA LEU A 253 -5.45 8.15 -7.47
C LEU A 253 -5.47 9.57 -8.07
N VAL A 254 -5.90 10.57 -7.32
CA VAL A 254 -5.92 11.97 -7.79
C VAL A 254 -4.48 12.49 -7.88
N LYS A 255 -3.72 12.38 -6.77
CA LYS A 255 -2.29 12.78 -6.77
C LYS A 255 -1.48 12.00 -7.80
N PHE A 256 -1.79 10.72 -7.98
CA PHE A 256 -1.15 9.88 -8.98
C PHE A 256 -1.45 10.34 -10.41
N THR A 257 -2.71 10.67 -10.71
CA THR A 257 -3.09 11.17 -12.03
C THR A 257 -2.47 12.54 -12.31
N GLU A 258 -2.41 13.42 -11.31
CA GLU A 258 -1.74 14.72 -11.40
C GLU A 258 -0.24 14.56 -11.68
N SER A 259 0.44 13.63 -11.01
CA SER A 259 1.87 13.39 -11.24
C SER A 259 2.14 12.84 -12.64
N ILE A 260 1.28 11.96 -13.18
CA ILE A 260 1.36 11.50 -14.57
C ILE A 260 1.20 12.68 -15.54
N ARG A 261 0.20 13.56 -15.31
CA ARG A 261 -0.02 14.74 -16.15
C ARG A 261 1.18 15.67 -16.14
N GLN A 262 1.77 15.93 -14.97
CA GLN A 262 2.97 16.76 -14.83
C GLN A 262 4.18 16.14 -15.54
N GLN A 263 4.39 14.83 -15.40
CA GLN A 263 5.47 14.13 -16.10
C GLN A 263 5.28 14.16 -17.63
N THR A 264 4.04 14.02 -18.09
CA THR A 264 3.71 14.09 -19.51
C THR A 264 3.93 15.51 -20.06
N ALA A 265 3.48 16.54 -19.34
CA ALA A 265 3.69 17.94 -19.70
C ALA A 265 5.18 18.33 -19.72
N ALA A 266 5.94 17.92 -18.70
CA ALA A 266 7.38 18.14 -18.65
C ALA A 266 8.13 17.36 -19.75
N GLY A 267 7.61 16.19 -20.14
CA GLY A 267 8.14 15.39 -21.24
C GLY A 267 7.84 15.96 -22.62
N ALA A 268 6.70 16.66 -22.76
CA ALA A 268 6.25 17.33 -23.97
C ALA A 268 6.85 18.73 -24.15
N GLU A 269 7.47 19.29 -23.11
CA GLU A 269 8.20 20.56 -23.20
C GLU A 269 9.28 20.44 -24.30
N GLU A 270 9.18 21.34 -25.28
CA GLU A 270 10.12 21.42 -26.39
C GLU A 270 11.43 22.02 -25.88
N ILE A 271 12.51 21.22 -25.94
CA ILE A 271 13.84 21.67 -25.58
C ILE A 271 14.66 21.74 -26.86
N GLU A 272 15.35 22.87 -27.03
CA GLU A 272 16.35 23.03 -28.07
C GLU A 272 17.54 22.11 -27.77
N ARG A 273 17.77 21.14 -28.65
CA ARG A 273 18.88 20.17 -28.55
C ARG A 273 19.88 20.38 -29.67
N ARG A 274 21.14 20.09 -29.36
CA ARG A 274 22.20 20.03 -30.37
C ARG A 274 22.25 18.63 -31.00
N VAL A 275 22.80 18.56 -32.21
CA VAL A 275 22.89 17.31 -33.00
C VAL A 275 23.66 16.21 -32.24
N ASP A 276 24.64 16.58 -31.43
CA ASP A 276 25.46 15.69 -30.62
C ASP A 276 24.73 15.10 -29.40
N GLU A 277 23.58 15.66 -29.01
CA GLU A 277 22.78 15.21 -27.86
C GLU A 277 21.69 14.18 -28.24
N LEU A 278 21.41 14.01 -29.54
CA LEU A 278 20.38 13.09 -30.03
C LEU A 278 20.95 11.67 -30.16
N ALA A 279 20.54 10.76 -29.27
CA ALA A 279 21.00 9.37 -29.22
C ALA A 279 20.99 8.60 -30.58
N PRO A 280 19.94 8.68 -31.43
CA PRO A 280 19.95 7.99 -32.73
C PRO A 280 20.86 8.66 -33.78
N LEU A 281 21.26 9.91 -33.53
CA LEU A 281 22.10 10.72 -34.42
C LEU A 281 23.44 11.09 -33.78
N GLN A 282 23.84 10.41 -32.69
CA GLN A 282 25.15 10.64 -32.06
C GLN A 282 26.20 10.50 -33.14
N LEU A 283 26.64 11.65 -33.65
CA LEU A 283 27.71 11.75 -34.61
C LEU A 283 28.83 10.94 -33.99
N LYS A 284 29.29 9.90 -34.70
CA LYS A 284 30.48 9.18 -34.28
C LYS A 284 31.58 10.23 -34.26
N ALA A 285 31.83 10.81 -33.09
CA ALA A 285 32.59 12.04 -32.97
C ALA A 285 34.00 11.83 -33.51
N LYS A 286 34.55 10.63 -33.29
CA LYS A 286 35.87 10.23 -33.77
C LYS A 286 36.02 10.32 -35.31
N PRO A 287 35.23 9.63 -36.15
CA PRO A 287 35.37 9.76 -37.61
C PRO A 287 35.03 11.16 -38.13
N PHE A 288 34.05 11.87 -37.55
CA PHE A 288 33.69 13.22 -37.97
C PHE A 288 34.83 14.24 -37.73
N PHE A 289 35.38 14.28 -36.51
CA PHE A 289 36.50 15.19 -36.22
C PHE A 289 37.78 14.80 -36.98
N ARG A 290 37.97 13.52 -37.32
CA ARG A 290 39.06 13.08 -38.19
C ARG A 290 38.91 13.64 -39.61
N SER A 291 37.73 13.54 -40.23
CA SER A 291 37.53 14.06 -41.59
C SER A 291 37.67 15.58 -41.64
N VAL A 292 37.14 16.29 -40.65
CA VAL A 292 37.29 17.75 -40.52
C VAL A 292 38.76 18.13 -40.32
N GLY A 293 39.47 17.43 -39.43
CA GLY A 293 40.90 17.68 -39.18
C GLY A 293 41.77 17.42 -40.41
N CYS A 294 41.52 16.35 -41.17
CA CYS A 294 42.22 16.07 -42.41
C CYS A 294 42.01 17.17 -43.46
N ALA A 295 40.78 17.65 -43.62
CA ALA A 295 40.48 18.74 -44.55
C ALA A 295 41.17 20.06 -44.14
N ALA A 296 41.16 20.39 -42.84
CA ALA A 296 41.85 21.58 -42.33
C ALA A 296 43.36 21.51 -42.51
N ILE A 297 43.99 20.36 -42.22
CA ILE A 297 45.44 20.16 -42.38
C ILE A 297 45.83 20.22 -43.86
N ALA A 298 45.11 19.51 -44.74
CA ALA A 298 45.38 19.52 -46.17
C ALA A 298 45.20 20.92 -46.79
N GLY A 299 44.16 21.65 -46.39
CA GLY A 299 43.97 23.05 -46.77
C GLY A 299 45.09 23.96 -46.28
N GLY A 300 45.48 23.84 -45.00
CA GLY A 300 46.57 24.64 -44.43
C GLY A 300 47.92 24.38 -45.12
N LEU A 301 48.28 23.12 -45.35
CA LEU A 301 49.50 22.76 -46.07
C LEU A 301 49.48 23.23 -47.53
N GLY A 302 48.33 23.17 -48.19
CA GLY A 302 48.17 23.67 -49.57
C GLY A 302 48.36 25.18 -49.70
N LEU A 303 47.97 25.96 -48.67
CA LEU A 303 48.22 27.40 -48.61
C LEU A 303 49.69 27.72 -48.31
N LEU A 304 50.36 26.91 -47.48
CA LEU A 304 51.79 27.08 -47.17
C LEU A 304 52.72 26.75 -48.34
N ALA A 305 52.25 25.98 -49.32
CA ALA A 305 53.02 25.61 -50.51
C ALA A 305 53.17 26.75 -51.54
N ASP A 306 52.50 27.89 -51.35
CA ASP A 306 52.56 29.11 -52.16
C ASP A 306 52.45 28.89 -53.68
N SER A 307 51.63 27.90 -54.07
CA SER A 307 51.39 27.54 -55.47
C SER A 307 50.05 28.10 -55.94
N PRO A 308 50.02 28.99 -56.96
CA PRO A 308 48.78 29.59 -57.45
C PRO A 308 47.81 28.57 -58.07
N ALA A 309 48.30 27.41 -58.49
CA ALA A 309 47.46 26.32 -59.01
C ALA A 309 46.71 25.54 -57.90
N ILE A 310 47.24 25.54 -56.66
CA ILE A 310 46.73 24.73 -55.54
C ILE A 310 45.90 25.57 -54.57
N ALA A 311 46.19 26.88 -54.48
CA ALA A 311 45.51 27.81 -53.57
C ALA A 311 43.97 27.75 -53.61
N PRO A 312 43.28 27.64 -54.77
CA PRO A 312 41.82 27.55 -54.79
C PRO A 312 41.29 26.29 -54.10
N GLY A 313 41.93 25.14 -54.32
CA GLY A 313 41.55 23.88 -53.67
C GLY A 313 41.82 23.89 -52.16
N ALA A 314 42.92 24.55 -51.76
CA ALA A 314 43.29 24.71 -50.36
C ALA A 314 42.27 25.55 -49.57
N TRP A 315 41.81 26.67 -50.15
CA TRP A 315 40.74 27.50 -49.58
C TRP A 315 39.40 26.76 -49.50
N LEU A 316 39.06 25.96 -50.52
CA LEU A 316 37.84 25.17 -50.52
C LEU A 316 37.82 24.12 -49.39
N LEU A 317 38.94 23.43 -49.17
CA LEU A 317 39.06 22.45 -48.08
C LEU A 317 38.99 23.10 -46.69
N LEU A 318 39.65 24.24 -46.52
CA LEU A 318 39.60 24.99 -45.27
C LEU A 318 38.19 25.52 -44.98
N GLY A 319 37.53 26.08 -46.00
CA GLY A 319 36.14 26.55 -45.92
C GLY A 319 35.17 25.40 -45.63
N SER A 320 35.39 24.22 -46.20
CA SER A 320 34.59 23.03 -45.92
C SER A 320 34.75 22.56 -44.48
N ALA A 321 35.98 22.55 -43.94
CA ALA A 321 36.24 22.18 -42.56
C ALA A 321 35.58 23.14 -41.57
N VAL A 322 35.69 24.45 -41.82
CA VAL A 322 35.02 25.49 -41.02
C VAL A 322 33.50 25.37 -41.13
N GLY A 323 32.96 25.18 -42.34
CA GLY A 323 31.53 25.00 -42.57
C GLY A 323 30.96 23.77 -41.86
N MET A 324 31.69 22.65 -41.88
CA MET A 324 31.29 21.43 -41.14
C MET A 324 31.29 21.66 -39.62
N LEU A 325 32.29 22.36 -39.06
CA LEU A 325 32.30 22.71 -37.63
C LEU A 325 31.19 23.69 -37.26
N ALA A 326 30.97 24.71 -38.08
CA ALA A 326 29.90 25.69 -37.88
C ALA A 326 28.52 25.02 -37.94
N SER A 327 28.34 24.02 -38.79
CA SER A 327 27.07 23.30 -38.93
C SER A 327 26.62 22.63 -37.61
N LEU A 328 27.54 22.17 -36.76
CA LEU A 328 27.21 21.62 -35.44
C LEU A 328 26.68 22.65 -34.44
N VAL A 329 27.06 23.92 -34.62
CA VAL A 329 26.62 25.03 -33.76
C VAL A 329 25.29 25.62 -34.27
N VAL A 330 25.08 25.58 -35.59
CA VAL A 330 23.93 26.16 -36.26
C VAL A 330 22.75 25.19 -36.34
N MET A 331 22.98 23.89 -36.49
CA MET A 331 21.90 22.89 -36.50
C MET A 331 21.41 22.66 -35.07
N ARG A 332 20.30 23.31 -34.75
CA ARG A 332 19.57 23.12 -33.52
C ARG A 332 18.22 22.49 -33.84
N PHE A 333 17.89 21.44 -33.09
CA PHE A 333 16.63 20.73 -33.25
C PHE A 333 15.73 21.07 -32.07
N VAL A 334 14.49 21.43 -32.36
CA VAL A 334 13.46 21.59 -31.34
C VAL A 334 12.69 20.27 -31.27
N GLY A 335 12.58 19.71 -30.07
CA GLY A 335 11.83 18.48 -29.89
C GLY A 335 11.54 18.18 -28.42
N PRO A 336 10.60 17.24 -28.16
CA PRO A 336 10.16 16.95 -26.80
C PRO A 336 11.29 16.40 -25.93
N ARG A 337 11.32 16.82 -24.67
CA ARG A 337 12.29 16.41 -23.66
C ARG A 337 12.41 14.88 -23.51
N ASN A 338 11.34 14.13 -23.76
CA ASN A 338 11.35 12.67 -23.65
C ASN A 338 11.80 11.91 -24.91
N MET A 339 12.44 12.57 -25.89
CA MET A 339 13.19 11.84 -26.93
C MET A 339 14.39 11.10 -26.33
N ARG A 340 14.18 9.91 -25.75
CA ARG A 340 15.22 8.96 -25.32
C ARG A 340 14.87 7.54 -25.78
N ASP A 341 15.77 7.01 -26.63
CA ASP A 341 16.04 5.61 -26.98
C ASP A 341 14.86 4.67 -27.29
N GLU A 342 14.27 4.79 -28.49
CA GLU A 342 13.53 3.67 -29.10
C GLU A 342 14.44 2.61 -29.74
N THR A 343 15.78 2.70 -29.63
CA THR A 343 16.73 1.76 -30.27
C THR A 343 17.44 0.79 -29.30
N LYS A 344 16.75 0.36 -28.24
CA LYS A 344 17.11 -0.87 -27.51
C LYS A 344 15.89 -1.80 -27.41
N GLY A 345 15.50 -2.34 -28.56
CA GLY A 345 14.74 -3.58 -28.69
C GLY A 345 15.66 -4.67 -29.16
#